data_AF-A0A2E6IL64-F1
#
_entry.id   AF-A0A2E6IL64-F1
#
_cell.length_a   1.000
_cell.length_b   1.000
_cell.length_c   1.000
_cell.angle_alpha   90.00
_cell.angle_beta   90.00
_cell.angle_gamma   90.00
#
_symmetry.space_group_name_H-M   'P 1'
#
loop_
_entity.id
_entity.type
_entity.pdbx_description
1 polymer ?
#
loop_
_entity_poly.entity_id
_entity_poly.type
_entity_poly.pdbx_seq_one_letter_code
_entity_poly.pdbx_strand_id
1 'polypeptide(L)'
;MKNHIFCLWLTVAFFTTALAQDNPIKTDSTAIQNLDEVLVKAVRVKSNAPITHSNVSKKDIAKRNLGQDIPILLNYLPSVVSSSDAGAGIGYTYLRVRGSDATRINVTINGIPYNDAESQGTFWVNLGDFASSIESLQLQRGVGTSTNGSAAFGASLNILTDAIS
;
A
#
# COMPACT_ATOMS: atom_id res chain seq x y z
N MET A 1 76.46 4.58 -22.06
CA MET A 1 75.96 4.88 -20.69
C MET A 1 74.93 6.02 -20.63
N LYS A 2 75.05 7.11 -21.40
CA LYS A 2 74.08 8.22 -21.40
C LYS A 2 72.64 7.85 -21.83
N ASN A 3 72.46 6.94 -22.80
CA ASN A 3 71.13 6.56 -23.30
C ASN A 3 70.31 5.71 -22.30
N HIS A 4 70.96 4.95 -21.42
CA HIS A 4 70.27 4.18 -20.38
C HIS A 4 69.79 5.05 -19.22
N ILE A 5 70.53 6.13 -18.91
CA ILE A 5 70.12 7.12 -17.91
C ILE A 5 68.88 7.88 -18.41
N PHE A 6 68.83 8.22 -19.70
CA PHE A 6 67.66 8.86 -20.30
C PHE A 6 66.41 7.96 -20.29
N CYS A 7 66.55 6.68 -20.61
CA CYS A 7 65.44 5.72 -20.50
C CYS A 7 64.95 5.54 -19.05
N LEU A 8 65.86 5.57 -18.07
CA LEU A 8 65.49 5.45 -16.65
C LEU A 8 64.71 6.67 -16.14
N TRP A 9 65.02 7.86 -16.64
CA TRP A 9 64.25 9.07 -16.34
C TRP A 9 62.87 9.06 -17.00
N LEU A 10 62.77 8.50 -18.22
CA LEU A 10 61.50 8.37 -18.93
C LEU A 10 60.55 7.38 -18.24
N THR A 11 61.07 6.28 -17.71
CA THR A 11 60.26 5.28 -16.98
C THR A 11 59.81 5.78 -15.61
N VAL A 12 60.63 6.57 -14.91
CA VAL A 12 60.23 7.20 -13.64
C VAL A 12 59.14 8.27 -13.86
N ALA A 13 59.26 9.09 -14.91
CA ALA A 13 58.23 10.07 -15.24
C ALA A 13 56.88 9.41 -15.57
N PHE A 14 56.90 8.26 -16.27
CA PHE A 14 55.67 7.51 -16.59
C PHE A 14 55.05 6.81 -15.36
N PHE A 15 55.85 6.46 -14.35
CA PHE A 15 55.34 5.90 -13.09
C PHE A 15 54.66 6.94 -12.22
N THR A 16 55.13 8.20 -12.25
CA THR A 16 54.52 9.28 -11.44
C THR A 16 53.15 9.72 -11.93
N THR A 17 52.83 9.57 -13.22
CA THR A 17 51.50 9.88 -13.75
C THR A 17 50.48 8.77 -13.49
N ALA A 18 50.93 7.52 -13.32
CA ALA A 18 50.06 6.39 -13.01
C ALA A 18 49.49 6.43 -11.57
N LEU A 19 50.21 7.06 -10.63
CA LEU A 19 49.75 7.19 -9.22
C LEU A 19 48.84 8.41 -8.99
N ALA A 20 48.63 9.26 -10.00
CA ALA A 20 47.81 10.46 -9.88
C ALA A 20 46.31 10.22 -10.16
N GLN A 21 45.91 8.98 -10.46
CA GLN A 21 44.55 8.64 -10.89
C GLN A 21 43.74 7.85 -9.86
N ASP A 22 44.01 8.05 -8.57
CA ASP A 22 43.07 7.67 -7.50
C ASP A 22 42.23 8.90 -7.12
N ASN A 23 41.24 9.22 -7.94
CA ASN A 23 40.14 10.07 -7.51
C ASN A 23 39.14 9.17 -6.76
N PRO A 24 39.07 9.20 -5.41
CA PRO A 24 37.99 8.52 -4.72
C PRO A 24 36.67 9.13 -5.22
N ILE A 25 35.75 8.25 -5.61
CA ILE A 25 34.37 8.61 -5.94
C ILE A 25 33.85 9.44 -4.76
N LYS A 26 33.70 10.75 -4.95
CA LYS A 26 33.05 11.63 -3.96
C LYS A 26 31.61 11.15 -3.85
N THR A 27 31.35 10.39 -2.80
CA THR A 27 30.00 10.06 -2.37
C THR A 27 29.33 11.38 -2.00
N ASP A 28 28.23 11.68 -2.68
CA ASP A 28 27.42 12.88 -2.46
C ASP A 28 27.11 13.01 -0.95
N SER A 29 27.21 14.23 -0.41
CA SER A 29 27.03 14.51 1.03
C SER A 29 25.56 14.47 1.48
N THR A 30 24.65 14.09 0.59
CA THR A 30 23.25 13.89 0.94
C THR A 30 23.13 12.59 1.74
N ALA A 31 22.97 12.71 3.06
CA ALA A 31 22.63 11.58 3.90
C ALA A 31 21.29 11.01 3.42
N ILE A 32 21.31 9.81 2.83
CA ILE A 32 20.09 9.08 2.45
C ILE A 32 19.37 8.73 3.76
N GLN A 33 18.34 9.50 4.09
CA GLN A 33 17.44 9.19 5.19
C GLN A 33 16.41 8.20 4.66
N ASN A 34 16.49 6.94 5.09
CA ASN A 34 15.37 6.03 4.96
C ASN A 34 14.29 6.53 5.92
N LEU A 35 13.30 7.24 5.37
CA LEU A 35 12.11 7.63 6.12
C LEU A 35 11.28 6.36 6.33
N ASP A 36 10.95 6.07 7.58
CA ASP A 36 9.96 5.05 7.88
C ASP A 36 8.63 5.42 7.23
N GLU A 37 7.97 4.44 6.63
CA GLU A 37 6.63 4.61 6.09
C GLU A 37 5.72 5.17 7.20
N VAL A 38 5.08 6.32 6.95
CA VAL A 38 4.09 6.90 7.86
C VAL A 38 2.83 6.04 7.76
N LEU A 39 2.83 4.92 8.49
CA LEU A 39 1.67 4.05 8.61
C LEU A 39 0.53 4.87 9.18
N VAL A 40 -0.53 5.08 8.40
CA VAL A 40 -1.71 5.84 8.83
C VAL A 40 -2.49 5.03 9.88
N LYS A 41 -1.99 5.03 11.12
CA LYS A 41 -2.67 4.49 12.31
C LYS A 41 -3.93 5.29 12.64
N ALA A 42 -4.05 6.51 12.14
CA ALA A 42 -5.13 7.45 12.49
C ALA A 42 -6.53 6.93 12.16
N VAL A 43 -6.68 6.07 11.13
CA VAL A 43 -8.01 5.63 10.67
C VAL A 43 -8.40 4.24 11.23
N ARG A 44 -7.44 3.49 11.78
CA ARG A 44 -7.68 2.14 12.31
C ARG A 44 -8.06 2.15 13.79
N VAL A 45 -9.07 1.35 14.10
CA VAL A 45 -9.56 1.12 15.46
C VAL A 45 -8.62 0.18 16.21
N LYS A 46 -8.36 0.52 17.49
CA LYS A 46 -7.64 -0.33 18.45
C LYS A 46 -8.56 -1.43 18.99
N SER A 47 -7.97 -2.56 19.38
CA SER A 47 -8.71 -3.71 19.92
C SER A 47 -9.55 -3.40 21.16
N ASN A 48 -9.16 -2.41 21.96
CA ASN A 48 -9.86 -1.99 23.17
C ASN A 48 -10.96 -0.93 22.95
N ALA A 49 -11.18 -0.48 21.71
CA ALA A 49 -12.23 0.48 21.42
C ALA A 49 -13.62 -0.19 21.50
N PRO A 50 -14.66 0.52 21.95
CA PRO A 50 -16.02 0.01 22.06
C PRO A 50 -16.74 -0.07 20.69
N ILE A 51 -16.04 -0.52 19.64
CA ILE A 51 -16.53 -0.56 18.27
C ILE A 51 -16.25 -1.93 17.68
N THR A 52 -17.29 -2.52 17.09
CA THR A 52 -17.19 -3.83 16.44
C THR A 52 -16.34 -3.72 15.17
N HIS A 53 -15.19 -4.42 15.15
CA HIS A 53 -14.31 -4.45 14.00
C HIS A 53 -13.82 -5.87 13.70
N SER A 54 -13.37 -6.09 12.47
CA SER A 54 -12.67 -7.31 12.06
C SER A 54 -11.41 -6.92 11.32
N ASN A 55 -10.28 -7.52 11.72
CA ASN A 55 -9.03 -7.43 10.98
C ASN A 55 -8.91 -8.66 10.10
N VAL A 56 -8.52 -8.48 8.84
CA VAL A 56 -8.22 -9.55 7.90
C VAL A 56 -6.77 -9.39 7.46
N SER A 57 -5.97 -10.42 7.72
CA SER A 57 -4.55 -10.44 7.34
C SER A 57 -4.37 -10.85 5.88
N LYS A 58 -3.22 -10.51 5.27
CA LYS A 58 -2.81 -11.01 3.95
C LYS A 58 -2.97 -12.53 3.82
N LYS A 59 -2.60 -13.29 4.87
CA LYS A 59 -2.77 -14.75 4.91
C LYS A 59 -4.23 -15.18 4.81
N ASP A 60 -5.16 -14.44 5.42
CA ASP A 60 -6.58 -14.75 5.37
C ASP A 60 -7.23 -14.36 4.04
N ILE A 61 -6.71 -13.31 3.38
CA ILE A 61 -7.07 -12.90 2.02
C ILE A 61 -6.59 -13.98 1.04
N ALA A 62 -5.31 -14.35 1.09
CA ALA A 62 -4.68 -15.29 0.17
C ALA A 62 -5.36 -16.67 0.12
N LYS A 63 -5.92 -17.15 1.24
CA LYS A 63 -6.67 -18.43 1.28
C LYS A 63 -7.91 -18.44 0.39
N ARG A 64 -8.46 -17.27 0.07
CA ARG A 64 -9.74 -17.10 -0.63
C ARG A 64 -9.60 -16.29 -1.91
N ASN A 65 -8.44 -15.67 -2.14
CA ASN A 65 -8.22 -14.82 -3.29
C ASN A 65 -8.11 -15.66 -4.57
N LEU A 66 -9.15 -15.57 -5.41
CA LEU A 66 -9.18 -16.14 -6.75
C LEU A 66 -9.16 -15.04 -7.82
N GLY A 67 -8.69 -13.84 -7.49
CA GLY A 67 -8.78 -12.64 -8.32
C GLY A 67 -10.14 -11.93 -8.23
N GLN A 68 -10.88 -12.17 -7.15
CA GLN A 68 -12.21 -11.58 -6.92
C GLN A 68 -12.12 -10.25 -6.17
N ASP A 69 -13.14 -9.40 -6.33
CA ASP A 69 -13.17 -8.10 -5.69
C ASP A 69 -13.31 -8.21 -4.16
N ILE A 70 -12.88 -7.16 -3.47
CA ILE A 70 -12.91 -7.04 -2.00
C ILE A 70 -14.27 -7.39 -1.39
N PRO A 71 -15.44 -6.97 -1.93
CA PRO A 71 -16.72 -7.33 -1.32
C PRO A 71 -16.94 -8.84 -1.22
N ILE A 72 -16.52 -9.59 -2.24
CA ILE A 72 -16.66 -11.05 -2.25
C ILE A 72 -15.78 -11.67 -1.17
N LEU A 73 -14.54 -11.19 -1.07
CA LEU A 73 -13.61 -11.67 -0.06
C LEU A 73 -14.05 -11.33 1.36
N LEU A 74 -14.85 -10.29 1.58
CA LEU A 74 -15.33 -9.92 2.91
C LEU A 74 -16.65 -10.58 3.32
N ASN A 75 -17.29 -11.37 2.44
CA ASN A 75 -18.64 -11.91 2.67
C ASN A 75 -18.76 -12.87 3.86
N TYR A 76 -17.65 -13.46 4.31
CA TYR A 76 -17.62 -14.36 5.46
C TYR A 76 -17.58 -13.60 6.79
N LEU A 77 -17.36 -12.28 6.76
CA LEU A 77 -17.37 -11.47 7.97
C LEU A 77 -18.80 -11.27 8.47
N PRO A 78 -18.99 -11.17 9.80
CA PRO A 78 -20.32 -10.94 10.38
C PRO A 78 -20.97 -9.67 9.85
N SER A 79 -22.26 -9.76 9.53
CA SER A 79 -23.06 -8.64 9.03
C SER A 79 -22.54 -8.00 7.74
N VAL A 80 -21.83 -8.77 6.91
CA VAL A 80 -21.41 -8.37 5.57
C VAL A 80 -22.22 -9.15 4.54
N VAL A 81 -22.75 -8.44 3.55
CA VAL A 81 -23.42 -9.04 2.39
C VAL A 81 -22.77 -8.47 1.14
N SER A 82 -22.40 -9.34 0.21
CA SER A 82 -21.89 -8.95 -1.09
C SER A 82 -22.82 -9.40 -2.21
N SER A 83 -22.83 -8.63 -3.29
CA SER A 83 -23.55 -8.98 -4.52
C SER A 83 -22.69 -8.58 -5.73
N SER A 84 -22.94 -9.19 -6.89
CA SER A 84 -22.26 -8.88 -8.15
C SER A 84 -23.27 -8.93 -9.27
N ASP A 85 -23.25 -7.96 -10.19
CA ASP A 85 -24.20 -7.93 -11.32
C ASP A 85 -24.02 -9.13 -12.25
N ALA A 86 -22.78 -9.56 -12.46
CA ALA A 86 -22.44 -10.69 -13.34
C ALA A 86 -22.39 -12.04 -12.60
N GLY A 87 -22.54 -12.07 -11.27
CA GLY A 87 -22.42 -13.28 -10.45
C GLY A 87 -21.00 -13.85 -10.31
N ALA A 88 -20.03 -13.40 -11.12
CA ALA A 88 -18.64 -13.85 -11.08
C ALA A 88 -17.83 -13.28 -9.89
N GLY A 89 -18.32 -12.20 -9.27
CA GLY A 89 -17.62 -11.58 -8.15
C GLY A 89 -16.44 -10.69 -8.55
N ILE A 90 -16.44 -10.22 -9.80
CA ILE A 90 -15.46 -9.30 -10.37
C ILE A 90 -16.23 -8.18 -11.09
N GLY A 91 -15.77 -6.95 -10.99
CA GLY A 91 -16.34 -5.80 -11.69
C GLY A 91 -17.36 -5.05 -10.83
N TYR A 92 -18.63 -5.05 -11.26
CA TYR A 92 -19.72 -4.41 -10.50
C TYR A 92 -20.11 -5.29 -9.31
N THR A 93 -19.28 -5.22 -8.27
CA THR A 93 -19.54 -5.82 -6.97
C THR A 93 -19.98 -4.76 -5.98
N TYR A 94 -20.84 -5.15 -5.05
CA TYR A 94 -21.40 -4.26 -4.05
C TYR A 94 -21.17 -4.84 -2.67
N LEU A 95 -20.89 -3.93 -1.73
CA LEU A 95 -20.70 -4.26 -0.33
C LEU A 95 -21.85 -3.64 0.48
N ARG A 96 -22.50 -4.46 1.30
CA ARG A 96 -23.43 -4.00 2.33
C ARG A 96 -22.96 -4.45 3.70
N VAL A 97 -23.04 -3.56 4.68
CA VAL A 97 -22.63 -3.84 6.05
C VAL A 97 -23.74 -3.42 7.00
N ARG A 98 -24.24 -4.37 7.80
CA ARG A 98 -25.42 -4.16 8.67
C ARG A 98 -26.63 -3.58 7.93
N GLY A 99 -26.80 -3.93 6.65
CA GLY A 99 -27.88 -3.44 5.79
C GLY A 99 -27.62 -2.08 5.14
N SER A 100 -26.58 -1.35 5.53
CA SER A 100 -26.16 -0.11 4.86
C SER A 100 -25.48 -0.41 3.53
N ASP A 101 -25.76 0.40 2.53
CA ASP A 101 -25.19 0.32 1.18
C ASP A 101 -23.82 1.01 1.09
N ALA A 102 -23.17 0.87 -0.08
CA ALA A 102 -21.83 1.38 -0.32
C ALA A 102 -21.71 2.91 -0.14
N THR A 103 -22.79 3.68 -0.36
CA THR A 103 -22.79 5.15 -0.17
C THR A 103 -22.68 5.58 1.30
N ARG A 104 -22.80 4.64 2.24
CA ARG A 104 -22.67 4.85 3.69
C ARG A 104 -21.48 4.12 4.28
N ILE A 105 -20.62 3.55 3.43
CA ILE A 105 -19.40 2.85 3.83
C ILE A 105 -18.22 3.68 3.36
N ASN A 106 -17.42 4.15 4.30
CA ASN A 106 -16.20 4.89 3.98
C ASN A 106 -15.06 3.89 3.75
N VAL A 107 -14.50 3.89 2.54
CA VAL A 107 -13.39 3.05 2.12
C VAL A 107 -12.15 3.93 2.00
N THR A 108 -11.10 3.55 2.72
CA THR A 108 -9.79 4.21 2.63
C THR A 108 -8.74 3.21 2.17
N ILE A 109 -7.82 3.67 1.32
CA ILE A 109 -6.63 2.93 0.90
C ILE A 109 -5.42 3.71 1.42
N ASN A 110 -4.62 3.07 2.26
CA ASN A 110 -3.47 3.70 2.94
C ASN A 110 -3.84 5.00 3.67
N GLY A 111 -5.06 5.06 4.22
CA GLY A 111 -5.58 6.23 4.92
C GLY A 111 -6.14 7.35 4.04
N ILE A 112 -6.07 7.21 2.71
CA ILE A 112 -6.64 8.14 1.73
C ILE A 112 -8.05 7.66 1.34
N PRO A 113 -9.08 8.54 1.34
CA PRO A 113 -10.43 8.16 0.92
C PRO A 113 -10.46 7.72 -0.53
N TYR A 114 -11.12 6.60 -0.80
CA TYR A 114 -11.30 6.06 -2.15
C TYR A 114 -12.72 6.25 -2.68
N ASN A 115 -13.71 6.51 -1.81
CA ASN A 115 -15.06 6.81 -2.26
C ASN A 115 -15.09 7.94 -3.28
N ASP A 116 -15.92 7.78 -4.30
CA ASP A 116 -16.13 8.82 -5.30
C ASP A 116 -16.81 10.05 -4.69
N ALA A 117 -16.36 11.24 -5.08
CA ALA A 117 -16.80 12.49 -4.45
C ALA A 117 -18.24 12.89 -4.82
N GLU A 118 -18.72 12.47 -5.99
CA GLU A 118 -20.07 12.80 -6.47
C GLU A 118 -21.10 11.78 -5.96
N SER A 119 -20.83 10.49 -6.19
CA SER A 119 -21.75 9.40 -5.88
C SER A 119 -21.60 8.84 -4.46
N GLN A 120 -20.49 9.14 -3.76
CA GLN A 120 -20.12 8.60 -2.44
C GLN A 120 -19.87 7.08 -2.42
N GLY A 121 -20.03 6.40 -3.56
CA GLY A 121 -19.88 4.96 -3.70
C GLY A 121 -18.43 4.52 -3.85
N THR A 122 -18.24 3.20 -3.87
CA THR A 122 -16.95 2.56 -4.16
C THR A 122 -17.09 1.68 -5.40
N PHE A 123 -16.23 1.91 -6.40
CA PHE A 123 -16.30 1.23 -7.69
C PHE A 123 -15.16 0.20 -7.83
N TRP A 124 -15.37 -0.99 -7.29
CA TRP A 124 -14.38 -2.07 -7.29
C TRP A 124 -13.95 -2.54 -8.68
N VAL A 125 -14.80 -2.33 -9.69
CA VAL A 125 -14.46 -2.55 -11.11
C VAL A 125 -13.20 -1.80 -11.56
N ASN A 126 -12.87 -0.67 -10.93
CA ASN A 126 -11.67 0.10 -11.22
C ASN A 126 -10.41 -0.48 -10.54
N LEU A 127 -10.56 -1.52 -9.72
CA LEU A 127 -9.53 -2.14 -8.88
C LEU A 127 -9.44 -3.65 -9.18
N GLY A 128 -9.15 -4.00 -10.44
CA GLY A 128 -8.99 -5.38 -10.87
C GLY A 128 -7.87 -6.10 -10.10
N ASP A 129 -8.19 -7.26 -9.53
CA ASP A 129 -7.30 -8.07 -8.67
C ASP A 129 -6.58 -7.29 -7.55
N PHE A 130 -7.21 -6.24 -7.03
CA PHE A 130 -6.58 -5.41 -6.00
C PHE A 130 -6.29 -6.18 -4.71
N ALA A 131 -7.03 -7.27 -4.45
CA ALA A 131 -6.81 -8.16 -3.32
C ALA A 131 -5.39 -8.76 -3.25
N SER A 132 -4.73 -8.94 -4.39
CA SER A 132 -3.36 -9.48 -4.46
C SER A 132 -2.31 -8.51 -3.94
N SER A 133 -2.59 -7.21 -3.91
CA SER A 133 -1.68 -6.16 -3.45
C SER A 133 -2.01 -5.62 -2.05
N ILE A 134 -2.79 -6.37 -1.26
CA ILE A 134 -3.24 -5.95 0.06
C ILE A 134 -2.47 -6.69 1.16
N GLU A 135 -1.89 -5.90 2.05
CA GLU A 135 -1.22 -6.40 3.25
C GLU A 135 -2.23 -6.67 4.38
N SER A 136 -3.20 -5.77 4.56
CA SER A 136 -4.24 -5.96 5.58
C SER A 136 -5.50 -5.14 5.34
N LEU A 137 -6.63 -5.66 5.82
CA LEU A 137 -7.93 -5.00 5.82
C LEU A 137 -8.44 -4.86 7.26
N GLN A 138 -9.10 -3.77 7.58
CA GLN A 138 -9.90 -3.64 8.78
C GLN A 138 -11.29 -3.12 8.43
N LEU A 139 -12.31 -3.92 8.74
CA LEU A 139 -13.71 -3.52 8.59
C LEU A 139 -14.29 -3.17 9.95
N GLN A 140 -14.64 -1.91 10.16
CA GLN A 140 -15.37 -1.38 11.31
C GLN A 140 -16.86 -1.31 10.94
N ARG A 141 -17.74 -1.86 11.78
CA ARG A 141 -19.18 -1.97 11.49
C ARG A 141 -19.98 -1.00 12.38
N GLY A 142 -20.90 -0.27 11.76
CA GLY A 142 -21.61 0.85 12.37
C GLY A 142 -20.89 2.18 12.12
N VAL A 143 -21.19 3.16 12.96
CA VAL A 143 -20.56 4.49 12.89
C VAL A 143 -19.04 4.36 12.99
N GLY A 144 -18.36 4.61 11.88
CA GLY A 144 -16.91 4.45 11.75
C GLY A 144 -16.15 5.56 12.49
N THR A 145 -14.92 5.28 12.90
CA THR A 145 -14.04 6.29 13.52
C THR A 145 -13.26 7.11 12.51
N SER A 146 -13.40 6.80 11.21
CA SER A 146 -12.67 7.52 10.17
C SER A 146 -13.15 8.97 10.11
N THR A 147 -12.21 9.89 10.29
CA THR A 147 -12.43 11.33 10.14
C THR A 147 -12.12 11.82 8.72
N ASN A 148 -11.79 10.90 7.80
CA ASN A 148 -11.31 11.22 6.45
C ASN A 148 -12.16 10.49 5.40
N GLY A 149 -12.79 11.22 4.47
CA GLY A 149 -13.63 10.65 3.41
C GLY A 149 -15.13 10.85 3.60
N SER A 150 -15.92 9.97 2.98
CA SER A 150 -17.39 10.02 3.05
C SER A 150 -17.92 9.71 4.45
N ALA A 151 -19.16 10.12 4.73
CA ALA A 151 -19.77 9.89 6.04
C ALA A 151 -19.93 8.38 6.32
N ALA A 152 -19.15 7.87 7.26
CA ALA A 152 -19.06 6.45 7.61
C ALA A 152 -20.20 5.98 8.54
N PHE A 153 -21.47 6.24 8.20
CA PHE A 153 -22.60 5.87 9.06
C PHE A 153 -22.84 4.35 9.13
N GLY A 154 -22.58 3.63 8.04
CA GLY A 154 -22.78 2.18 7.96
C GLY A 154 -21.55 1.37 8.37
N ALA A 155 -20.39 1.76 7.85
CA ALA A 155 -19.11 1.11 8.16
C ALA A 155 -17.91 1.97 7.74
N SER A 156 -16.72 1.59 8.22
CA SER A 156 -15.44 2.07 7.68
C SER A 156 -14.55 0.89 7.31
N LEU A 157 -14.11 0.81 6.07
CA LEU A 157 -13.21 -0.19 5.53
C LEU A 157 -11.84 0.45 5.28
N ASN A 158 -10.83 -0.02 6.01
CA ASN A 158 -9.47 0.50 5.93
C ASN A 158 -8.57 -0.55 5.28
N ILE A 159 -8.05 -0.23 4.11
CA ILE A 159 -7.18 -1.08 3.32
C ILE A 159 -5.75 -0.57 3.45
N LEU A 160 -4.81 -1.47 3.74
CA LEU A 160 -3.38 -1.21 3.65
C LEU A 160 -2.82 -2.08 2.53
N THR A 161 -2.21 -1.45 1.54
CA THR A 161 -1.52 -2.16 0.45
C THR A 161 -0.16 -2.66 0.92
N ASP A 162 0.44 -3.55 0.13
CA ASP A 162 1.82 -3.95 0.31
C ASP A 162 2.74 -2.72 0.33
N ALA A 163 3.64 -2.66 1.32
CA ALA A 163 4.70 -1.67 1.34
C ALA A 163 5.70 -2.00 0.23
N ILE A 164 6.18 -0.97 -0.47
CA ILE A 164 7.31 -1.10 -1.39
C ILE A 164 8.53 -1.38 -0.50
N SER A 165 9.12 -2.57 -0.61
CA SER A 165 10.38 -2.93 0.04
C SER A 165 11.57 -2.53 -0.83
#